data_AF-A0A5P2DKC3-F1
#
_entry.id   AF-A0A5P2DKC3-F1
#
_cell.length_a   1.000
_cell.length_b   1.000
_cell.length_c   1.000
_cell.angle_alpha   90.00
_cell.angle_beta   90.00
_cell.angle_gamma   90.00
#
_symmetry.space_group_name_H-M   'P 1'
#
loop_
_entity.id
_entity.type
_entity.pdbx_description
1 polymer ?
#
loop_
_entity_poly.entity_id
_entity_poly.type
_entity_poly.pdbx_seq_one_letter_code
_entity_poly.pdbx_strand_id
1 'polypeptide(L)'
;MMGPAHSLSGAAAWLGVGAATAAAGHPMPWPVLVVGALICAGAALAPDLDHKSATISRAFGPLSKGVCEVVDKISYAVYKSTRSKKDARRTGGHRTLTHTWLWAVLIGGGSSLLAVTADRWGVLALLFVHLVLAVEGLLWRAARMSSDVLVWLLGATSAWILAGVLDQPGNGANWLFTGPGQEYLWLGLPIVLGALVHDIGDALTVSGCPVLWPLPIAGKRWYPIGPPKAMRFRAGSWVELKVLMPVFILLGGFGGASALGFI
;
A
#
# COMPACT_ATOMS: atom_id res chain seq x y z
N MET A 1 8.26 7.83 10.67
CA MET A 1 7.67 7.58 9.35
C MET A 1 6.18 7.80 9.45
N MET A 2 5.61 8.50 8.48
CA MET A 2 4.25 9.03 8.56
C MET A 2 3.28 8.10 7.84
N GLY A 3 3.06 6.93 8.44
CA GLY A 3 2.03 5.98 8.00
C GLY A 3 0.69 6.62 7.60
N PRO A 4 0.20 7.67 8.29
CA PRO A 4 -1.07 8.30 7.90
C PRO A 4 -1.08 8.94 6.52
N ALA A 5 -0.02 9.63 6.11
CA ALA A 5 0.03 10.30 4.81
C ALA A 5 0.15 9.30 3.66
N HIS A 6 0.97 8.26 3.83
CA HIS A 6 1.07 7.16 2.86
C HIS A 6 -0.25 6.38 2.75
N SER A 7 -0.86 6.03 3.88
CA SER A 7 -2.14 5.31 3.88
C SER A 7 -3.26 6.11 3.22
N LEU A 8 -3.34 7.41 3.52
CA LEU A 8 -4.33 8.31 2.93
C LEU A 8 -4.10 8.52 1.41
N SER A 9 -2.86 8.69 0.98
CA SER A 9 -2.54 8.80 -0.45
C SER A 9 -2.82 7.50 -1.20
N GLY A 10 -2.59 6.33 -0.58
CA GLY A 10 -3.00 5.03 -1.13
C GLY A 10 -4.52 4.94 -1.35
N ALA A 11 -5.33 5.25 -0.33
CA ALA A 11 -6.79 5.31 -0.48
C ALA A 11 -7.21 6.25 -1.62
N ALA A 12 -6.67 7.48 -1.62
CA ALA A 12 -6.99 8.48 -2.63
C ALA A 12 -6.61 8.02 -4.05
N ALA A 13 -5.49 7.32 -4.21
CA ALA A 13 -5.05 6.79 -5.50
C ALA A 13 -6.04 5.75 -6.05
N TRP A 14 -6.52 4.81 -5.24
CA TRP A 14 -7.51 3.83 -5.70
C TRP A 14 -8.84 4.48 -6.08
N LEU A 15 -9.31 5.44 -5.28
CA LEU A 15 -10.52 6.20 -5.61
C LEU A 15 -10.34 7.01 -6.91
N GLY A 16 -9.15 7.54 -7.16
CA GLY A 16 -8.79 8.17 -8.43
C GLY A 16 -8.82 7.19 -9.61
N VAL A 17 -8.34 5.95 -9.44
CA VAL A 17 -8.49 4.89 -10.46
C VAL A 17 -9.97 4.61 -10.71
N GLY A 18 -10.79 4.49 -9.65
CA GLY A 18 -12.24 4.33 -9.77
C GLY A 18 -12.91 5.44 -10.58
N ALA A 19 -12.54 6.70 -10.31
CA ALA A 19 -13.06 7.84 -11.06
C ALA A 19 -12.63 7.79 -12.53
N ALA A 20 -11.37 7.45 -12.80
CA ALA A 20 -10.84 7.33 -14.15
C ALA A 20 -11.52 6.20 -14.94
N THR A 21 -11.76 5.04 -14.32
CA THR A 21 -12.44 3.94 -15.00
C THR A 21 -13.92 4.24 -15.22
N ALA A 22 -14.59 4.90 -14.27
CA ALA A 22 -15.96 5.38 -14.46
C ALA A 22 -16.07 6.37 -15.63
N ALA A 23 -15.16 7.36 -15.71
CA ALA A 23 -15.09 8.30 -16.81
C ALA A 23 -14.81 7.63 -18.17
N ALA A 24 -14.11 6.50 -18.17
CA ALA A 24 -13.85 5.68 -19.35
C ALA A 24 -15.02 4.72 -19.71
N GLY A 25 -16.15 4.78 -19.02
CA GLY A 25 -17.32 3.92 -19.27
C GLY A 25 -17.24 2.53 -18.61
N HIS A 26 -16.29 2.33 -17.69
CA HIS A 26 -16.08 1.09 -16.95
C HIS A 26 -16.15 1.33 -15.42
N PRO A 27 -17.32 1.73 -14.89
CA PRO A 27 -17.45 1.97 -13.46
C PRO A 27 -17.20 0.69 -12.65
N MET A 28 -16.55 0.85 -11.50
CA MET A 28 -16.38 -0.25 -10.57
C MET A 28 -17.64 -0.37 -9.70
N PRO A 29 -18.06 -1.59 -9.31
CA PRO A 29 -19.03 -1.77 -8.25
C PRO A 29 -18.58 -1.04 -6.97
N TRP A 30 -19.51 -0.44 -6.23
CA TRP A 30 -19.18 0.29 -5.01
C TRP A 30 -18.36 -0.54 -3.98
N PRO A 31 -18.57 -1.87 -3.82
CA PRO A 31 -17.75 -2.67 -2.89
C PRO A 31 -16.30 -2.76 -3.34
N VAL A 32 -16.04 -2.82 -4.66
CA VAL A 32 -14.68 -2.81 -5.22
C VAL A 32 -13.99 -1.48 -4.94
N LEU A 33 -14.70 -0.36 -5.08
CA LEU A 33 -14.16 0.96 -4.74
C LEU A 33 -13.76 1.04 -3.26
N VAL A 34 -14.66 0.63 -2.36
CA VAL A 34 -14.42 0.70 -0.91
C VAL A 34 -13.32 -0.26 -0.48
N VAL A 35 -13.42 -1.53 -0.87
CA VAL A 35 -12.45 -2.56 -0.47
C VAL A 35 -11.07 -2.27 -1.06
N GLY A 36 -11.00 -1.91 -2.35
CA GLY A 36 -9.72 -1.59 -2.96
C GLY A 36 -9.09 -0.33 -2.35
N ALA A 37 -9.87 0.68 -1.93
CA ALA A 37 -9.34 1.85 -1.23
C ALA A 37 -8.75 1.48 0.14
N LEU A 38 -9.44 0.62 0.90
CA LEU A 38 -8.97 0.12 2.19
C LEU A 38 -7.71 -0.76 2.04
N ILE A 39 -7.69 -1.65 1.05
CA ILE A 39 -6.51 -2.48 0.76
C ILE A 39 -5.33 -1.59 0.35
N CYS A 40 -5.54 -0.64 -0.56
CA CYS A 40 -4.51 0.27 -1.03
C CYS A 40 -3.95 1.12 0.12
N ALA A 41 -4.82 1.58 1.03
CA ALA A 41 -4.42 2.31 2.23
C ALA A 41 -3.55 1.48 3.19
N GLY A 42 -3.88 0.19 3.38
CA GLY A 42 -3.04 -0.72 4.16
C GLY A 42 -1.73 -1.06 3.46
N ALA A 43 -1.77 -1.31 2.15
CA ALA A 43 -0.63 -1.70 1.34
C ALA A 43 0.40 -0.56 1.19
N ALA A 44 -0.03 0.70 1.27
CA ALA A 44 0.87 1.84 1.33
C ALA A 44 1.72 1.89 2.62
N LEU A 45 1.52 0.98 3.59
CA LEU A 45 2.44 0.78 4.71
C LEU A 45 3.42 -0.37 4.48
N ALA A 46 3.22 -1.20 3.44
CA ALA A 46 4.00 -2.41 3.21
C ALA A 46 5.49 -2.15 2.92
N PRO A 47 5.89 -1.12 2.14
CA PRO A 47 7.32 -0.88 1.88
C PRO A 47 8.14 -0.62 3.15
N ASP A 48 7.52 0.02 4.15
CA ASP A 48 8.12 0.34 5.45
C ASP A 48 8.27 -0.88 6.39
N LEU A 49 7.89 -2.08 5.96
CA LEU A 49 8.10 -3.35 6.68
C LEU A 49 9.59 -3.74 6.78
N ASP A 50 10.50 -2.89 6.34
CA ASP A 50 11.95 -3.03 6.53
C ASP A 50 12.48 -2.15 7.68
N HIS A 51 11.61 -1.41 8.39
CA HIS A 51 12.02 -0.44 9.40
C HIS A 51 11.39 -0.69 10.77
N LYS A 52 12.22 -0.90 11.80
CA LYS A 52 11.77 -1.31 13.14
C LYS A 52 10.81 -0.31 13.82
N SER A 53 10.92 0.98 13.50
CA SER A 53 10.05 2.02 14.08
C SER A 53 8.80 2.33 13.23
N ALA A 54 8.56 1.60 12.14
CA ALA A 54 7.39 1.82 11.29
C ALA A 54 6.08 1.43 12.02
N THR A 55 4.95 1.91 11.49
CA THR A 55 3.61 1.50 11.94
C THR A 55 3.40 0.01 11.68
N ILE A 56 3.67 -0.46 10.45
CA ILE A 56 3.47 -1.86 10.07
C ILE A 56 4.28 -2.84 10.94
N SER A 57 5.50 -2.47 11.34
CA SER A 57 6.37 -3.30 12.18
C SER A 57 5.85 -3.51 13.60
N ARG A 58 4.84 -2.73 14.02
CA ARG A 58 4.23 -2.80 15.36
C ARG A 58 2.77 -3.27 15.34
N ALA A 59 2.09 -3.24 14.19
CA ALA A 59 0.66 -3.47 14.06
C ALA A 59 0.19 -4.88 14.51
N PHE A 60 1.08 -5.88 14.47
CA PHE A 60 0.79 -7.25 14.91
C PHE A 60 1.74 -7.71 16.03
N GLY A 61 2.21 -6.75 16.85
CA GLY A 61 3.06 -7.04 18.00
C GLY A 61 4.35 -7.79 17.63
N PRO A 62 4.67 -8.92 18.30
CA PRO A 62 5.89 -9.69 18.01
C PRO A 62 5.97 -10.24 16.58
N LEU A 63 4.83 -10.57 15.97
CA LEU A 63 4.79 -11.14 14.61
C LEU A 63 5.32 -10.15 13.59
N SER A 64 4.77 -8.92 13.58
CA SER A 64 5.22 -7.88 12.65
C SER A 64 6.67 -7.46 12.89
N LYS A 65 7.16 -7.51 14.14
CA LYS A 65 8.57 -7.26 14.45
C LYS A 65 9.47 -8.34 13.85
N GLY A 66 9.11 -9.61 14.02
CA GLY A 66 9.87 -10.72 13.44
C GLY A 66 9.92 -10.66 11.92
N VAL A 67 8.78 -10.42 11.28
CA VAL A 67 8.71 -10.22 9.81
C VAL A 67 9.56 -9.03 9.39
N CYS A 68 9.51 -7.92 10.12
CA CYS A 68 10.32 -6.74 9.83
C CYS A 68 11.83 -7.04 9.83
N GLU A 69 12.32 -7.81 10.80
CA GLU A 69 13.73 -8.19 10.86
C GLU A 69 14.15 -9.10 9.71
N VAL A 70 13.27 -10.00 9.27
CA VAL A 70 13.52 -10.85 8.11
C VAL A 70 13.56 -10.02 6.83
N VAL A 71 12.58 -9.15 6.62
CA VAL A 71 12.48 -8.28 5.44
C VAL A 71 13.66 -7.31 5.36
N ASP A 72 14.08 -6.71 6.48
CA ASP A 72 15.28 -5.85 6.55
C ASP A 72 16.54 -6.62 6.12
N LYS A 73 16.74 -7.84 6.65
CA LYS A 73 17.90 -8.68 6.30
C LYS A 73 17.91 -9.07 4.83
N ILE A 74 16.76 -9.48 4.28
CA ILE A 74 16.61 -9.84 2.86
C ILE A 74 16.92 -8.61 2.00
N SER A 75 16.29 -7.48 2.31
CA SER A 75 16.47 -6.22 1.58
C SER A 75 17.94 -5.78 1.59
N TYR A 76 18.59 -5.87 2.74
CA TYR A 76 20.01 -5.56 2.87
C TYR A 76 20.92 -6.53 2.10
N ALA A 77 20.60 -7.83 2.11
CA ALA A 77 21.35 -8.84 1.36
C ALA A 77 21.26 -8.58 -0.15
N VAL A 78 20.05 -8.31 -0.66
CA VAL A 78 19.81 -7.97 -2.07
C VAL A 78 20.49 -6.66 -2.45
N TYR A 79 20.48 -5.66 -1.57
CA TYR A 79 21.22 -4.42 -1.77
C TYR A 79 22.72 -4.69 -1.92
N LYS A 80 23.32 -5.41 -0.96
CA LYS A 80 24.76 -5.70 -0.97
C LYS A 80 25.19 -6.52 -2.18
N SER A 81 24.40 -7.50 -2.60
CA SER A 81 24.73 -8.37 -3.73
C SER A 81 24.60 -7.67 -5.07
N THR A 82 23.70 -6.69 -5.20
CA THR A 82 23.40 -6.06 -6.49
C THR A 82 23.90 -4.63 -6.64
N ARG A 83 24.36 -3.97 -5.56
CA ARG A 83 24.83 -2.57 -5.63
C ARG A 83 26.01 -2.40 -6.59
N SER A 84 26.00 -1.29 -7.31
CA SER A 84 27.13 -0.82 -8.11
C SER A 84 28.20 -0.15 -7.23
N LYS A 85 29.36 0.12 -7.82
CA LYS A 85 30.45 0.88 -7.17
C LYS A 85 30.04 2.32 -6.79
N LYS A 86 29.09 2.92 -7.52
CA LYS A 86 28.60 4.29 -7.29
C LYS A 86 27.44 4.38 -6.29
N ASP A 87 26.83 3.25 -5.94
CA ASP A 87 25.78 3.21 -4.93
C ASP A 87 26.38 3.47 -3.53
N ALA A 88 25.60 4.15 -2.68
CA ALA A 88 26.02 4.50 -1.33
C ALA A 88 26.38 3.26 -0.50
N ARG A 89 27.18 3.43 0.56
CA ARG A 89 27.30 2.38 1.58
C ARG A 89 26.11 2.50 2.53
N ARG A 90 25.51 1.37 2.89
CA ARG A 90 24.36 1.29 3.82
C ARG A 90 24.63 0.20 4.85
N THR A 91 24.00 0.32 6.01
CA THR A 91 24.13 -0.61 7.15
C THR A 91 22.82 -1.31 7.49
N GLY A 92 21.80 -1.19 6.63
CA GLY A 92 20.47 -1.81 6.80
C GLY A 92 19.72 -1.87 5.47
N GLY A 93 18.60 -2.60 5.48
CA GLY A 93 17.73 -2.85 4.33
C GLY A 93 16.73 -1.73 4.06
N HIS A 94 16.52 -0.82 5.02
CA HIS A 94 15.55 0.26 4.86
C HIS A 94 15.73 1.07 3.57
N ARG A 95 14.64 1.25 2.80
CA ARG A 95 14.60 1.95 1.50
C ARG A 95 15.47 1.29 0.45
N THR A 96 15.47 -0.04 0.42
CA THR A 96 16.09 -0.84 -0.65
C THR A 96 15.03 -1.68 -1.34
N LEU A 97 15.06 -3.01 -1.24
CA LEU A 97 14.22 -3.92 -2.00
C LEU A 97 12.72 -3.60 -1.88
N THR A 98 12.23 -3.36 -0.67
CA THR A 98 10.80 -3.12 -0.44
C THR A 98 10.26 -1.85 -1.10
N HIS A 99 11.15 -0.92 -1.43
CA HIS A 99 10.86 0.37 -2.04
C HIS A 99 11.16 0.35 -3.55
N THR A 100 10.67 -0.69 -4.22
CA THR A 100 10.86 -0.92 -5.66
C THR A 100 9.56 -1.38 -6.30
N TRP A 101 9.37 -1.04 -7.57
CA TRP A 101 8.22 -1.53 -8.34
C TRP A 101 8.20 -3.06 -8.40
N LEU A 102 9.37 -3.70 -8.44
CA LEU A 102 9.47 -5.15 -8.47
C LEU A 102 8.88 -5.75 -7.19
N TRP A 103 9.23 -5.20 -6.02
CA TRP A 103 8.66 -5.67 -4.77
C TRP A 103 7.14 -5.47 -4.72
N ALA A 104 6.65 -4.31 -5.16
CA ALA A 104 5.21 -4.03 -5.26
C ALA A 104 4.48 -5.09 -6.10
N VAL A 105 5.01 -5.42 -7.29
CA VAL A 105 4.46 -6.45 -8.17
C VAL A 105 4.53 -7.84 -7.53
N LEU A 106 5.64 -8.18 -6.85
CA LEU A 106 5.79 -9.47 -6.19
C LEU A 106 4.77 -9.67 -5.06
N ILE A 107 4.57 -8.68 -4.19
CA ILE A 107 3.60 -8.78 -3.09
C ILE A 107 2.16 -8.75 -3.60
N GLY A 108 1.87 -7.96 -4.63
CA GLY A 108 0.53 -7.90 -5.23
C GLY A 108 0.19 -9.18 -6.01
N GLY A 109 1.13 -9.68 -6.82
CA GLY A 109 1.00 -10.95 -7.52
C GLY A 109 0.87 -12.13 -6.56
N GLY A 110 1.70 -12.18 -5.51
CA GLY A 110 1.60 -13.18 -4.45
C GLY A 110 0.27 -13.13 -3.69
N SER A 111 -0.28 -11.93 -3.47
CA SER A 111 -1.59 -11.76 -2.85
C SER A 111 -2.73 -12.21 -3.77
N SER A 112 -2.63 -11.93 -5.07
CA SER A 112 -3.61 -12.43 -6.06
C SER A 112 -3.60 -13.96 -6.14
N LEU A 113 -2.39 -14.55 -6.13
CA LEU A 113 -2.22 -16.00 -6.08
C LEU A 113 -2.81 -16.59 -4.79
N LEU A 114 -2.55 -15.97 -3.63
CA LEU A 114 -3.11 -16.40 -2.35
C LEU A 114 -4.64 -16.34 -2.36
N ALA A 115 -5.22 -15.26 -2.89
CA ALA A 115 -6.68 -15.11 -2.97
C ALA A 115 -7.35 -16.23 -3.77
N VAL A 116 -6.73 -16.64 -4.89
CA VAL A 116 -7.25 -17.70 -5.76
C VAL A 116 -6.98 -19.10 -5.21
N THR A 117 -5.79 -19.34 -4.66
CA THR A 117 -5.37 -20.71 -4.24
C THR A 117 -5.84 -21.11 -2.84
N ALA A 118 -6.14 -20.15 -1.97
CA ALA A 118 -6.61 -20.39 -0.61
C ALA A 118 -8.08 -19.99 -0.41
N ASP A 119 -8.79 -19.77 -1.52
CA ASP A 119 -10.21 -19.42 -1.58
C ASP A 119 -10.58 -18.31 -0.58
N ARG A 120 -11.73 -18.46 0.09
CA ARG A 120 -12.23 -17.54 1.11
C ARG A 120 -11.20 -17.24 2.20
N TRP A 121 -10.40 -18.22 2.62
CA TRP A 121 -9.43 -18.02 3.71
C TRP A 121 -8.27 -17.13 3.29
N GLY A 122 -7.81 -17.24 2.03
CA GLY A 122 -6.84 -16.32 1.45
C GLY A 122 -7.36 -14.89 1.41
N VAL A 123 -8.59 -14.71 0.94
CA VAL A 123 -9.27 -13.40 0.90
C VAL A 123 -9.43 -12.81 2.30
N LEU A 124 -9.90 -13.59 3.27
CA LEU A 124 -10.06 -13.13 4.66
C LEU A 124 -8.72 -12.71 5.28
N ALA A 125 -7.64 -13.47 5.06
CA ALA A 125 -6.32 -13.13 5.55
C ALA A 125 -5.81 -11.81 4.94
N LEU A 126 -5.96 -11.64 3.63
CA LEU A 126 -5.57 -10.41 2.93
C LEU A 126 -6.36 -9.20 3.43
N LEU A 127 -7.69 -9.32 3.50
CA LEU A 127 -8.55 -8.26 4.00
C LEU A 127 -8.21 -7.93 5.45
N PHE A 128 -8.08 -8.92 6.32
CA PHE A 128 -7.72 -8.71 7.72
C PHE A 128 -6.43 -7.91 7.87
N VAL A 129 -5.35 -8.34 7.20
CA VAL A 129 -4.06 -7.68 7.28
C VAL A 129 -4.16 -6.23 6.81
N HIS A 130 -4.74 -6.00 5.64
CA HIS A 130 -4.79 -4.66 5.08
C HIS A 130 -5.76 -3.73 5.81
N LEU A 131 -6.86 -4.25 6.36
CA LEU A 131 -7.82 -3.46 7.15
C LEU A 131 -7.23 -3.03 8.48
N VAL A 132 -6.51 -3.90 9.18
CA VAL A 132 -5.76 -3.51 10.39
C VAL A 132 -4.76 -2.40 10.05
N LEU A 133 -4.01 -2.55 8.95
CA LEU A 133 -3.04 -1.55 8.52
C LEU A 133 -3.70 -0.24 8.06
N ALA A 134 -4.86 -0.30 7.41
CA ALA A 134 -5.64 0.87 7.04
C ALA A 134 -6.14 1.62 8.29
N VAL A 135 -6.60 0.91 9.33
CA VAL A 135 -6.99 1.53 10.62
C VAL A 135 -5.78 2.17 11.30
N GLU A 136 -4.65 1.47 11.38
CA GLU A 136 -3.40 1.98 11.94
C GLU A 136 -2.84 3.21 11.19
N GLY A 137 -3.06 3.28 9.88
CA GLY A 137 -2.68 4.40 9.03
C GLY A 137 -3.67 5.56 9.09
N LEU A 138 -4.90 5.34 8.62
CA LEU A 138 -5.93 6.37 8.45
C LEU A 138 -6.46 6.90 9.79
N LEU A 139 -6.67 6.00 10.76
CA LEU A 139 -7.23 6.32 12.08
C LEU A 139 -6.15 6.36 13.16
N TRP A 140 -4.89 6.65 12.79
CA TRP A 140 -3.71 6.50 13.66
C TRP A 140 -3.83 7.15 15.05
N ARG A 141 -4.56 8.27 15.19
CA ARG A 141 -4.77 8.92 16.49
C ARG A 141 -5.66 8.08 17.41
N ALA A 142 -6.73 7.50 16.85
CA ALA A 142 -7.62 6.61 17.57
C ALA A 142 -6.95 5.25 17.81
N ALA A 143 -6.28 4.69 16.80
CA ALA A 143 -5.57 3.42 16.90
C ALA A 143 -4.52 3.44 18.03
N ARG A 144 -3.70 4.50 18.11
CA ARG A 144 -2.69 4.66 19.18
C ARG A 144 -3.23 4.70 20.60
N MET A 145 -4.48 5.12 20.78
CA MET A 145 -5.14 5.18 22.09
C MET A 145 -5.94 3.90 22.39
N SER A 146 -6.04 3.00 21.41
CA SER A 146 -6.83 1.78 21.48
C SER A 146 -5.95 0.57 21.80
N SER A 147 -6.58 -0.53 22.22
CA SER A 147 -5.91 -1.83 22.31
C SER A 147 -5.71 -2.43 20.92
N ASP A 148 -4.53 -2.97 20.64
CA ASP A 148 -4.24 -3.73 19.42
C ASP A 148 -5.30 -4.81 19.16
N VAL A 149 -5.78 -5.48 20.22
CA VAL A 149 -6.83 -6.52 20.12
C VAL A 149 -8.13 -5.94 19.58
N LEU A 150 -8.53 -4.72 19.98
CA LEU A 150 -9.74 -4.07 19.46
C LEU A 150 -9.57 -3.72 17.98
N VAL A 151 -8.39 -3.26 17.57
CA VAL A 151 -8.08 -3.00 16.16
C VAL A 151 -8.14 -4.30 15.35
N TRP A 152 -7.62 -5.40 15.88
CA TRP A 152 -7.67 -6.71 15.24
C TRP A 152 -9.10 -7.24 15.14
N LEU A 153 -9.91 -7.12 16.19
CA LEU A 153 -11.32 -7.51 16.17
C LEU A 153 -12.13 -6.69 15.15
N LEU A 154 -11.88 -5.39 15.07
CA LEU A 154 -12.47 -4.52 14.05
C LEU A 154 -12.04 -4.97 12.64
N GLY A 155 -10.75 -5.22 12.43
CA GLY A 155 -10.22 -5.71 11.16
C GLY A 155 -10.81 -7.05 10.75
N ALA A 156 -10.91 -8.01 11.67
CA ALA A 156 -11.45 -9.34 11.42
C ALA A 156 -12.95 -9.31 11.12
N THR A 157 -13.73 -8.57 11.91
CA THR A 157 -15.17 -8.40 11.69
C THR A 157 -15.44 -7.70 10.36
N SER A 158 -14.68 -6.64 10.06
CA SER A 158 -14.78 -5.93 8.78
C SER A 158 -14.38 -6.81 7.60
N ALA A 159 -13.31 -7.60 7.72
CA ALA A 159 -12.89 -8.55 6.68
C ALA A 159 -13.98 -9.58 6.39
N TRP A 160 -14.61 -10.13 7.44
CA TRP A 160 -15.69 -11.10 7.29
C TRP A 160 -16.90 -10.52 6.56
N ILE A 161 -17.34 -9.32 6.97
CA ILE A 161 -18.47 -8.62 6.36
C ILE A 161 -18.15 -8.27 4.90
N LEU A 162 -16.99 -7.66 4.63
CA LEU A 162 -16.61 -7.21 3.29
C LEU A 162 -16.41 -8.38 2.32
N ALA A 163 -15.81 -9.49 2.77
CA ALA A 163 -15.76 -10.71 1.95
C ALA A 163 -17.16 -11.21 1.60
N GLY A 164 -18.08 -11.26 2.58
CA GLY A 164 -19.46 -11.64 2.33
C GLY A 164 -20.22 -10.70 1.39
N VAL A 165 -19.92 -9.40 1.41
CA VAL A 165 -20.46 -8.43 0.44
C VAL A 165 -19.89 -8.69 -0.95
N LEU A 166 -18.58 -8.90 -1.08
CA LEU A 166 -17.92 -9.14 -2.37
C LEU A 166 -18.38 -10.44 -3.06
N ASP A 167 -18.71 -11.47 -2.28
CA ASP A 167 -19.24 -12.75 -2.78
C ASP A 167 -20.62 -12.63 -3.43
N GLN A 168 -21.39 -11.58 -3.11
CA GLN A 168 -22.72 -11.42 -3.70
C GLN A 168 -22.62 -11.16 -5.21
N PRO A 169 -23.54 -11.71 -6.02
CA PRO A 169 -23.54 -11.49 -7.47
C PRO A 169 -23.50 -10.00 -7.83
N GLY A 170 -22.53 -9.61 -8.65
CA GLY A 170 -22.34 -8.23 -9.12
C GLY A 170 -21.54 -7.31 -8.18
N ASN A 171 -21.13 -7.76 -6.99
CA ASN A 171 -20.47 -6.88 -6.01
C ASN A 171 -18.95 -6.80 -6.14
N GLY A 172 -18.24 -7.91 -6.38
CA GLY A 172 -16.80 -7.77 -6.62
C GLY A 172 -15.95 -9.03 -6.77
N ALA A 173 -16.40 -10.21 -6.34
CA ALA A 173 -15.60 -11.43 -6.46
C ALA A 173 -15.08 -11.64 -7.90
N ASN A 174 -15.94 -11.41 -8.90
CA ASN A 174 -15.63 -11.57 -10.33
C ASN A 174 -15.58 -10.24 -11.12
N TRP A 175 -15.29 -9.10 -10.46
CA TRP A 175 -15.40 -7.79 -11.10
C TRP A 175 -14.52 -7.62 -12.35
N LEU A 176 -13.22 -7.91 -12.24
CA LEU A 176 -12.26 -7.73 -13.34
C LEU A 176 -11.95 -9.02 -14.09
N PHE A 177 -12.02 -10.16 -13.39
CA PHE A 177 -11.74 -11.48 -13.92
C PHE A 177 -12.96 -12.36 -13.73
N THR A 178 -13.45 -12.95 -14.82
CA THR A 178 -14.72 -13.69 -14.85
C THR A 178 -14.55 -15.18 -15.15
N GLY A 179 -13.31 -15.64 -15.36
CA GLY A 179 -13.03 -17.05 -15.60
C GLY A 179 -13.22 -17.88 -14.33
N PRO A 180 -13.56 -19.18 -14.45
CA PRO A 180 -13.64 -20.07 -13.29
C PRO A 180 -12.30 -20.12 -12.54
N GLY A 181 -12.33 -19.98 -11.21
CA GLY A 181 -11.12 -19.99 -10.39
C GLY A 181 -10.30 -18.69 -10.50
N GLN A 182 -10.90 -17.58 -10.94
CA GLN A 182 -10.27 -16.25 -10.97
C GLN A 182 -10.92 -15.28 -9.99
N GLU A 183 -11.82 -15.77 -9.14
CA GLU A 183 -12.46 -15.02 -8.07
C GLU A 183 -11.37 -14.31 -7.25
N TYR A 184 -11.56 -13.01 -6.98
CA TYR A 184 -10.65 -12.19 -6.19
C TYR A 184 -9.23 -11.99 -6.73
N LEU A 185 -8.93 -12.43 -7.96
CA LEU A 185 -7.61 -12.23 -8.57
C LEU A 185 -7.22 -10.74 -8.67
N TRP A 186 -8.20 -9.84 -8.71
CA TRP A 186 -7.96 -8.39 -8.72
C TRP A 186 -7.44 -7.82 -7.40
N LEU A 187 -7.52 -8.55 -6.27
CA LEU A 187 -7.12 -8.03 -4.95
C LEU A 187 -5.64 -7.63 -4.87
N GLY A 188 -4.77 -8.17 -5.74
CA GLY A 188 -3.39 -7.70 -5.82
C GLY A 188 -3.22 -6.32 -6.43
N LEU A 189 -4.13 -5.86 -7.28
CA LEU A 189 -4.03 -4.55 -7.95
C LEU A 189 -3.96 -3.37 -6.96
N PRO A 190 -4.87 -3.23 -5.98
CA PRO A 190 -4.75 -2.19 -4.97
C PRO A 190 -3.51 -2.35 -4.10
N ILE A 191 -2.99 -3.57 -3.92
CA ILE A 191 -1.75 -3.81 -3.16
C ILE A 191 -0.53 -3.28 -3.91
N VAL A 192 -0.43 -3.59 -5.21
CA VAL A 192 0.61 -3.01 -6.08
C VAL A 192 0.53 -1.49 -6.06
N LEU A 193 -0.68 -0.93 -6.27
CA LEU A 193 -0.88 0.51 -6.31
C LEU A 193 -0.48 1.18 -4.99
N GLY A 194 -0.90 0.64 -3.85
CA GLY A 194 -0.59 1.19 -2.54
C GLY A 194 0.92 1.25 -2.28
N ALA A 195 1.63 0.15 -2.56
CA ALA A 195 3.09 0.09 -2.42
C ALA A 195 3.80 1.07 -3.37
N LEU A 196 3.36 1.19 -4.63
CA LEU A 196 3.92 2.15 -5.58
C LEU A 196 3.67 3.60 -5.17
N VAL A 197 2.46 3.92 -4.68
CA VAL A 197 2.11 5.27 -4.22
C VAL A 197 2.93 5.65 -2.99
N HIS A 198 3.18 4.70 -2.08
CA HIS A 198 4.14 4.89 -1.00
C HIS A 198 5.51 5.28 -1.54
N ASP A 199 6.06 4.48 -2.47
CA ASP A 199 7.38 4.68 -3.05
C ASP A 199 7.51 6.02 -3.79
N ILE A 200 6.46 6.42 -4.50
CA ILE A 200 6.36 7.74 -5.14
C ILE A 200 6.35 8.84 -4.07
N GLY A 201 5.58 8.68 -3.00
CA GLY A 201 5.58 9.61 -1.86
C GLY A 201 6.97 9.79 -1.27
N ASP A 202 7.69 8.69 -1.07
CA ASP A 202 9.06 8.69 -0.56
C ASP A 202 10.06 9.30 -1.56
N ALA A 203 9.86 9.10 -2.87
CA ALA A 203 10.64 9.72 -3.94
C ALA A 203 10.53 11.25 -3.95
N LEU A 204 9.38 11.81 -3.54
CA LEU A 204 9.17 13.26 -3.42
C LEU A 204 9.92 13.87 -2.23
N THR A 205 10.39 13.06 -1.28
CA THR A 205 11.13 13.54 -0.11
C THR A 205 12.61 13.80 -0.41
N VAL A 206 13.31 14.47 0.52
CA VAL A 206 14.75 14.77 0.39
C VAL A 206 15.60 13.55 0.05
N SER A 207 15.28 12.39 0.64
CA SER A 207 16.04 11.16 0.48
C SER A 207 15.90 10.50 -0.89
N GLY A 208 14.78 10.73 -1.59
CA GLY A 208 14.41 9.98 -2.78
C GLY A 208 14.16 8.50 -2.52
N CYS A 209 13.81 7.76 -3.57
CA CYS A 209 13.42 6.35 -3.49
C CYS A 209 13.93 5.56 -4.71
N PRO A 210 14.50 4.35 -4.56
CA PRO A 210 15.04 3.57 -5.68
C PRO A 210 13.97 2.81 -6.47
N VAL A 211 12.83 3.46 -6.75
CA VAL A 211 11.62 2.81 -7.29
C VAL A 211 11.91 1.97 -8.52
N LEU A 212 12.77 2.45 -9.44
CA LEU A 212 13.09 1.80 -10.73
C LEU A 212 14.20 0.74 -10.67
N TRP A 213 14.69 0.36 -9.49
CA TRP A 213 15.61 -0.78 -9.40
C TRP A 213 14.97 -2.01 -10.08
N PRO A 214 15.72 -2.81 -10.88
CA PRO A 214 17.18 -2.87 -11.02
C PRO A 214 17.78 -2.04 -12.16
N LEU A 215 17.05 -1.07 -12.74
CA LEU A 215 17.53 -0.28 -13.87
C LEU A 215 18.67 0.68 -13.46
N PRO A 216 19.84 0.63 -14.11
CA PRO A 216 20.95 1.52 -13.77
C PRO A 216 20.69 2.94 -14.29
N ILE A 217 20.73 3.93 -13.40
CA ILE A 217 20.55 5.35 -13.71
C ILE A 217 21.78 6.11 -13.22
N ALA A 218 22.42 6.90 -14.11
CA ALA A 218 23.66 7.63 -13.81
C ALA A 218 24.79 6.74 -13.23
N GLY A 219 24.81 5.46 -13.61
CA GLY A 219 25.76 4.45 -13.13
C GLY A 219 25.51 3.94 -11.71
N LYS A 220 24.37 4.29 -11.10
CA LYS A 220 23.88 3.72 -9.82
C LYS A 220 22.75 2.73 -10.12
N ARG A 221 22.78 1.55 -9.52
CA ARG A 221 21.68 0.58 -9.67
C ARG A 221 20.54 0.87 -8.69
N TRP A 222 20.85 1.46 -7.55
CA TRP A 222 19.89 1.89 -6.54
C TRP A 222 19.79 3.42 -6.54
N TYR A 223 19.42 3.98 -7.70
CA TYR A 223 19.34 5.43 -7.88
C TYR A 223 18.13 6.01 -7.14
N PRO A 224 18.32 6.94 -6.18
CA PRO A 224 17.22 7.53 -5.41
C PRO A 224 16.49 8.57 -6.26
N ILE A 225 15.47 8.12 -6.97
CA ILE A 225 14.62 8.97 -7.81
C ILE A 225 13.93 9.99 -6.93
N GLY A 226 13.81 11.20 -7.47
CA GLY A 226 13.03 12.27 -6.88
C GLY A 226 13.12 13.52 -7.75
N PRO A 227 12.22 14.49 -7.55
CA PRO A 227 12.20 15.74 -8.30
C PRO A 227 13.47 16.57 -8.04
N PRO A 228 13.67 17.69 -8.76
CA PRO A 228 14.74 18.64 -8.45
C PRO A 228 14.77 18.99 -6.96
N LYS A 229 15.96 19.19 -6.39
CA LYS A 229 16.15 19.35 -4.93
C LYS A 229 15.27 20.45 -4.31
N ALA A 230 14.99 21.52 -5.05
CA ALA A 230 14.17 22.63 -4.59
C ALA A 230 12.69 22.28 -4.37
N MET A 231 12.18 21.22 -5.00
CA MET A 231 10.79 20.77 -4.88
C MET A 231 10.60 19.71 -3.78
N ARG A 232 11.70 19.22 -3.19
CA ARG A 232 11.64 18.14 -2.19
C ARG A 232 11.28 18.68 -0.82
N PHE A 233 10.45 17.95 -0.09
CA PHE A 233 10.10 18.27 1.29
C PHE A 233 10.63 17.20 2.25
N ARG A 234 10.64 17.52 3.55
CA ARG A 234 10.98 16.53 4.59
C ARG A 234 9.73 15.76 4.98
N ALA A 235 9.85 14.44 5.11
CA ALA A 235 8.80 13.64 5.75
C ALA A 235 8.54 14.17 7.16
N GLY A 236 7.28 14.33 7.56
CA GLY A 236 6.89 14.97 8.82
C GLY A 236 6.75 16.49 8.76
N SER A 237 6.97 17.12 7.60
CA SER A 237 6.94 18.57 7.50
C SER A 237 5.52 19.15 7.55
N TRP A 238 5.43 20.45 7.85
CA TRP A 238 4.17 21.20 7.79
C TRP A 238 3.50 21.09 6.41
N VAL A 239 4.27 21.07 5.32
CA VAL A 239 3.74 20.89 3.95
C VAL A 239 2.98 19.57 3.83
N GLU A 240 3.54 18.49 4.34
CA GLU A 240 2.88 17.18 4.29
C GLU A 240 1.59 17.16 5.12
N LEU A 241 1.64 17.67 6.34
CA LEU A 241 0.51 17.62 7.29
C LEU A 241 -0.61 18.61 6.96
N LYS A 242 -0.28 19.80 6.45
CA LYS A 242 -1.23 20.91 6.26
C LYS A 242 -1.59 21.18 4.82
N VAL A 243 -0.86 20.61 3.86
CA VAL A 243 -1.15 20.75 2.43
C VAL A 243 -1.47 19.39 1.82
N LEU A 244 -0.52 18.45 1.84
CA LEU A 244 -0.70 17.17 1.13
C LEU A 244 -1.83 16.32 1.70
N MET A 245 -1.90 16.14 3.02
CA MET A 245 -2.97 15.35 3.63
C MET A 245 -4.38 15.93 3.35
N PRO A 246 -4.65 17.25 3.56
CA PRO A 246 -5.93 17.82 3.13
C PRO A 246 -6.24 17.65 1.65
N VAL A 247 -5.23 17.82 0.78
CA VAL A 247 -5.39 17.59 -0.67
C VAL A 247 -5.78 16.14 -0.96
N PHE A 248 -5.16 15.15 -0.33
CA PHE A 248 -5.54 13.74 -0.50
C PHE A 248 -6.96 13.43 0.01
N ILE A 249 -7.41 14.07 1.10
CA ILE A 249 -8.80 13.94 1.56
C ILE A 249 -9.76 14.49 0.50
N LEU A 250 -9.49 15.69 -0.03
CA LEU A 250 -10.34 16.32 -1.03
C LEU A 250 -10.35 15.54 -2.35
N LEU A 251 -9.18 15.14 -2.85
CA LEU A 251 -9.06 14.36 -4.08
C LEU A 251 -9.67 12.97 -3.92
N GLY A 252 -9.48 12.31 -2.77
CA GLY A 252 -10.11 11.03 -2.47
C GLY A 252 -11.63 11.14 -2.39
N GLY A 253 -12.14 12.15 -1.69
CA GLY A 253 -13.58 12.39 -1.59
C GLY A 253 -14.21 12.72 -2.95
N PHE A 254 -13.57 13.58 -3.74
CA PHE A 254 -14.00 13.90 -5.10
C PHE A 254 -13.94 12.67 -6.01
N GLY A 255 -12.84 11.92 -5.99
CA GLY A 255 -12.67 10.70 -6.76
C GLY A 255 -13.71 9.64 -6.41
N GLY A 256 -13.99 9.44 -5.12
CA GLY A 256 -15.04 8.53 -4.67
C GLY A 256 -16.43 8.96 -5.12
N ALA A 257 -16.77 10.25 -4.98
CA ALA A 257 -18.06 10.77 -5.43
C ALA A 257 -18.25 10.65 -6.95
N SER A 258 -17.22 10.97 -7.72
CA SER A 258 -17.22 10.85 -9.18
C SER A 258 -17.29 9.38 -9.65
N ALA A 259 -16.53 8.48 -9.01
CA ALA A 259 -16.56 7.04 -9.31
C ALA A 259 -17.95 6.41 -9.08
N LEU A 260 -18.72 6.97 -8.14
CA LEU A 260 -20.09 6.55 -7.83
C LEU A 260 -21.16 7.30 -8.65
N GLY A 261 -20.76 8.24 -9.52
CA GLY A 261 -21.67 9.00 -10.37
C GLY A 261 -22.48 10.08 -9.65
N PHE A 262 -22.03 10.53 -8.48
CA PHE A 262 -22.70 11.63 -7.76
C PHE A 262 -22.35 13.02 -8.34
N ILE A 263 -21.19 13.15 -8.98
CA ILE A 263 -20.67 14.38 -9.60
C ILE A 263 -19.90 14.09 -10.90
#